data_AF-A0A7C8EUN8-F1
#
_entry.id   AF-A0A7C8EUN8-F1
#
_cell.length_a   1.000
_cell.length_b   1.000
_cell.length_c   1.000
_cell.angle_alpha   90.00
_cell.angle_beta   90.00
_cell.angle_gamma   90.00
#
_symmetry.space_group_name_H-M   'P 1'
#
loop_
_entity.id
_entity.type
_entity.pdbx_description
1 polymer ?
#
loop_
_entity_poly.entity_id
_entity_poly.type
_entity_poly.pdbx_seq_one_letter_code
_entity_poly.pdbx_strand_id
1 'polypeptide(L)' 'PIAQRTGLTLAQLAIAWVLRRREVTSAIVGARRPGQIAETIKAADGALGDENLAEIEGLLAEL' A
#
# COMPACT_ATOMS: atom_id res chain seq x y z
N PRO A 1 13.13 -1.02 0.07
CA PRO A 1 13.48 0.41 0.29
C PRO A 1 12.25 1.28 0.61
N ILE A 2 11.32 1.46 -0.34
CA ILE A 2 10.15 2.35 -0.17
C ILE A 2 9.26 1.91 1.01
N ALA A 3 8.86 0.63 1.05
CA ALA A 3 8.01 0.10 2.12
C ALA A 3 8.64 0.28 3.52
N GLN A 4 9.94 0.01 3.64
CA GLN A 4 10.68 0.20 4.89
C GLN A 4 10.70 1.67 5.34
N ARG A 5 10.90 2.61 4.39
CA ARG A 5 10.90 4.06 4.66
C ARG A 5 9.52 4.57 5.12
N THR A 6 8.44 3.94 4.66
CA THR A 6 7.08 4.27 5.10
C THR A 6 6.62 3.49 6.34
N GLY A 7 7.47 2.61 6.89
CA GLY A 7 7.09 1.75 8.01
C GLY A 7 6.07 0.66 7.66
N LEU A 8 5.85 0.43 6.36
CA LEU A 8 4.91 -0.56 5.84
C LEU A 8 5.66 -1.83 5.39
N THR A 9 5.00 -2.97 5.48
CA THR A 9 5.38 -4.16 4.70
C THR A 9 5.08 -3.92 3.22
N LEU A 10 5.65 -4.73 2.32
CA LEU A 10 5.36 -4.61 0.88
C LEU A 10 3.87 -4.82 0.57
N ALA A 11 3.22 -5.76 1.24
CA ALA A 11 1.79 -6.00 1.07
C ALA A 11 0.96 -4.79 1.54
N GLN A 12 1.33 -4.19 2.67
CA GLN A 12 0.67 -2.97 3.15
C GLN A 12 0.93 -1.79 2.22
N LEU A 13 2.14 -1.64 1.69
CA LEU A 13 2.47 -0.59 0.71
C LEU A 13 1.60 -0.70 -0.54
N ALA A 14 1.40 -1.92 -1.07
CA ALA A 14 0.54 -2.14 -2.23
C ALA A 14 -0.92 -1.76 -1.95
N ILE A 15 -1.45 -2.10 -0.78
CA ILE A 15 -2.82 -1.75 -0.37
C ILE A 15 -2.95 -0.23 -0.19
N ALA A 16 -2.00 0.42 0.51
CA ALA A 16 -1.97 1.86 0.69
C ALA A 16 -1.89 2.59 -0.67
N TRP A 17 -1.10 2.07 -1.60
CA TRP A 17 -1.03 2.59 -2.96
C TRP A 17 -2.39 2.50 -3.65
N VAL A 18 -3.11 1.37 -3.59
CA VAL A 18 -4.47 1.26 -4.16
C VAL A 18 -5.44 2.26 -3.52
N LEU A 19 -5.42 2.38 -2.19
CA LEU A 19 -6.34 3.24 -1.42
C LEU A 19 -6.01 4.75 -1.51
N ARG A 20 -4.85 5.13 -2.07
CA ARG A 20 -4.46 6.55 -2.22
C ARG A 20 -5.41 7.38 -3.08
N ARG A 21 -6.10 6.72 -4.02
CA ARG A 21 -6.99 7.35 -4.99
C ARG A 21 -8.34 7.61 -4.34
N ARG A 22 -8.80 8.87 -4.33
CA ARG A 22 -10.06 9.27 -3.68
C ARG A 22 -11.28 8.60 -4.29
N GLU A 23 -11.20 8.23 -5.57
CA GLU A 23 -12.22 7.49 -6.30
C GLU A 23 -12.30 6.01 -5.93
N VAL A 24 -11.29 5.46 -5.23
CA VAL A 24 -11.27 4.07 -4.76
C VAL A 24 -11.84 4.03 -3.35
N THR A 25 -13.03 3.46 -3.21
CA THR A 25 -13.73 3.37 -1.91
C THR A 25 -13.26 2.20 -1.05
N SER A 26 -12.70 1.16 -1.66
CA SER A 26 -12.23 -0.03 -0.94
C SER A 26 -11.18 -0.81 -1.75
N ALA A 27 -10.33 -1.53 -1.02
CA ALA A 27 -9.43 -2.53 -1.57
C ALA A 27 -9.86 -3.91 -1.05
N ILE A 28 -10.08 -4.87 -1.95
CA ILE A 28 -10.43 -6.24 -1.57
C ILE A 28 -9.14 -7.00 -1.30
N VAL A 29 -8.97 -7.49 -0.07
CA VAL A 29 -7.76 -8.18 0.37
C VAL A 29 -8.10 -9.60 0.81
N GLY A 30 -7.51 -10.59 0.13
CA GLY A 30 -7.66 -12.00 0.51
C GLY A 30 -6.84 -12.34 1.76
N ALA A 31 -7.43 -13.09 2.69
CA ALA A 31 -6.75 -13.59 3.88
C ALA A 31 -7.06 -15.07 4.12
N ARG A 32 -6.05 -15.83 4.55
CA ARG A 32 -6.13 -17.24 4.94
C ARG A 32 -6.19 -17.46 6.45
N ARG A 33 -5.78 -16.46 7.24
CA ARG A 33 -5.86 -16.47 8.70
C ARG A 33 -6.28 -15.09 9.25
N PRO A 34 -6.97 -15.01 10.40
CA PRO A 34 -7.41 -13.74 10.98
C PRO A 34 -6.28 -12.72 11.19
N GLY A 35 -5.09 -13.17 11.59
CA GLY A 35 -3.95 -12.27 11.79
C GLY A 35 -3.51 -11.51 10.54
N GLN A 36 -3.78 -12.02 9.33
CA GLN A 36 -3.49 -11.29 8.10
C GLN A 36 -4.39 -10.07 7.94
N ILE A 37 -5.65 -10.13 8.38
CA ILE A 37 -6.55 -8.97 8.38
C ILE A 37 -6.02 -7.88 9.33
N ALA A 38 -5.56 -8.28 10.52
CA ALA A 38 -4.96 -7.34 11.48
C ALA A 38 -3.64 -6.74 10.97
N GLU A 39 -2.90 -7.45 10.13
CA GLU A 39 -1.71 -6.92 9.45
C GLU A 39 -2.12 -5.96 8.32
N THR A 40 -3.09 -6.29 7.48
CA THR A 40 -3.45 -5.50 6.30
C THR A 40 -4.21 -4.22 6.63
N ILE A 41 -4.99 -4.18 7.71
CA ILE A 41 -5.72 -2.98 8.13
C ILE A 41 -4.80 -1.76 8.34
N LYS A 42 -3.54 -1.99 8.77
CA LYS A 42 -2.53 -0.94 8.97
C LYS A 42 -2.20 -0.17 7.69
N ALA A 43 -2.51 -0.73 6.52
CA ALA A 43 -2.32 -0.07 5.24
C ALA A 43 -3.35 1.04 4.98
N ALA A 44 -4.52 0.99 5.61
CA ALA A 44 -5.58 1.98 5.41
C ALA A 44 -5.17 3.37 5.93
N ASP A 45 -4.32 3.41 6.96
CA ASP A 45 -3.76 4.64 7.52
C ASP A 45 -2.45 5.08 6.83
N GLY A 46 -1.95 4.28 5.88
CA GLY A 46 -0.67 4.49 5.22
C GLY A 46 -0.71 5.63 4.22
N ALA A 47 -0.24 6.82 4.62
CA ALA A 47 -0.05 7.93 3.70
C ALA A 47 1.23 7.73 2.85
N LEU A 48 1.10 7.84 1.54
CA LEU A 48 2.25 7.88 0.62
C LEU A 48 2.51 9.33 0.24
N GLY A 49 3.63 9.88 0.71
CA GLY A 49 4.11 11.18 0.25
C GLY A 49 4.47 11.16 -1.23
N ASP A 50 4.43 12.33 -1.86
CA ASP A 50 4.61 12.50 -3.32
C ASP A 50 5.90 11.88 -3.85
N GLU A 51 7.00 11.97 -3.10
CA GLU A 51 8.29 11.35 -3.45
C GLU A 51 8.18 9.83 -3.57
N ASN A 52 7.59 9.17 -2.56
CA ASN A 52 7.40 7.72 -2.57
C ASN A 52 6.46 7.30 -3.70
N LEU A 53 5.44 8.10 -3.96
CA LEU A 53 4.49 7.83 -5.04
C LEU A 53 5.18 7.93 -6.42
N ALA A 54 5.93 9.00 -6.67
CA ALA A 54 6.66 9.19 -7.91
C ALA A 54 7.68 8.06 -8.16
N GLU A 55 8.38 7.60 -7.11
CA GLU A 55 9.29 6.45 -7.21
C GLU A 55 8.55 5.16 -7.59
N ILE A 56 7.37 4.90 -6.99
CA ILE A 56 6.54 3.73 -7.35
C ILE A 56 6.07 3.81 -8.81
N GLU A 57 5.56 4.96 -9.25
CA GLU A 57 5.07 5.12 -10.63
C GLU A 57 6.21 4.95 -11.66
N GLY A 58 7.41 5.48 -11.36
CA GLY A 58 8.59 5.29 -12.22
C GLY A 58 8.94 3.81 -12.38
N LEU A 59 8.98 3.06 -11.29
CA LEU A 59 9.27 1.61 -11.32
C LEU A 59 8.18 0.82 -12.05
N LEU A 60 6.91 1.20 -11.93
CA LEU A 60 5.80 0.52 -12.60
C LEU A 60 5.74 0.82 -14.10
N ALA A 61 6.24 1.97 -14.55
CA ALA A 61 6.29 2.34 -15.97
C ALA A 61 7.37 1.58 -16.76
N GLU A 62 8.35 0.98 -16.06
CA GLU A 62 9.40 0.15 -16.65
C GLU A 62 8.99 -1.32 -16.86
N LEU A 63 7.78 -1.70 -16.40
CA LEU A 63 7.19 -3.03 -16.59
C LEU A 63 6.49 -3.17 -17.94
#